data_AF-A0A938EHU5-F1
#
_entry.id   AF-A0A938EHU5-F1
#
_cell.length_a   1.000
_cell.length_b   1.000
_cell.length_c   1.000
_cell.angle_alpha   90.00
_cell.angle_beta   90.00
_cell.angle_gamma   90.00
#
_symmetry.space_group_name_H-M   'P 1'
#
loop_
_entity.id
_entity.type
_entity.pdbx_description
1 polymer ?
#
loop_
_entity_poly.entity_id
_entity_poly.type
_entity_poly.pdbx_seq_one_letter_code
_entity_poly.pdbx_strand_id
1 'polypeptide(L)'
;MTDAPVTRSRLAKITGWKSEQSELETLLKTLKKFHSKDNTELVSKAYEVAKRQHLGQKRLSGLDYITHPVAVATILAEIGMSSETLAAALLHDTVEDTGYSIQKLEEDFGPEVARLVDGVTKLDKVKYGEASTAETVRKMVVAMAKDIRVLLVKLADRLHNMRTLEFLPAAKQEQKARETLEIFAPLAHRLGMNAIKWELEDLSFAGLYPKMYDEIVHLVSQRAPQRDRDITEVIEFVQKDLNGAKIKAQLSGRPKHYYSVYQKMIVRGRDFNEIYDLIGIRILVEDVRDCYATLGTIHARWNP
;
A
#
# COMPACT_ATOMS: atom_id res chain seq x y z
N MET A 1 13.45 34.44 19.92
CA MET A 1 12.93 34.84 18.59
C MET A 1 13.98 34.46 17.55
N THR A 2 13.87 33.26 16.98
CA THR A 2 14.57 32.83 15.76
C THR A 2 13.78 31.67 15.20
N ASP A 3 12.91 31.98 14.24
CA ASP A 3 12.16 31.02 13.43
C ASP A 3 13.12 30.10 12.66
N ALA A 4 12.95 28.79 12.83
CA ALA A 4 13.61 27.77 12.03
C ALA A 4 12.66 27.31 10.91
N PRO A 5 12.97 27.54 9.62
CA PRO A 5 12.10 27.13 8.53
C PRO A 5 12.44 25.68 8.13
N VAL A 6 11.87 24.70 8.82
CA VAL A 6 12.04 23.27 8.46
C VAL A 6 10.73 22.61 7.96
N THR A 7 9.60 23.31 8.02
CA THR A 7 8.28 22.70 7.75
C THR A 7 7.80 22.73 6.30
N ARG A 8 8.44 23.48 5.37
CA ARG A 8 7.95 23.57 3.97
C ARG A 8 8.50 22.50 3.01
N SER A 9 9.66 21.89 3.31
CA SER A 9 10.35 20.99 2.37
C SER A 9 9.77 19.56 2.32
N ARG A 10 9.17 19.06 3.41
CA ARG A 10 8.54 17.72 3.44
C ARG A 10 7.13 17.70 2.84
N LEU A 11 6.41 18.82 2.89
CA LEU A 11 5.13 18.99 2.20
C LEU A 11 5.28 18.75 0.69
N ALA A 12 6.30 19.33 0.06
CA ALA A 12 6.48 19.27 -1.40
C ALA A 12 6.70 17.85 -1.99
N LYS A 13 7.18 16.88 -1.20
CA LYS A 13 7.34 15.48 -1.66
C LYS A 13 6.06 14.65 -1.52
N ILE A 14 5.09 15.13 -0.75
CA ILE A 14 3.78 14.51 -0.54
C ILE A 14 2.72 15.22 -1.42
N THR A 15 2.91 16.51 -1.73
CA THR A 15 1.95 17.36 -2.44
C THR A 15 2.29 17.55 -3.91
N GLY A 16 2.31 16.46 -4.68
CA GLY A 16 2.09 16.54 -6.13
C GLY A 16 0.62 16.87 -6.43
N TRP A 17 0.07 17.96 -5.87
CA TRP A 17 -1.35 18.26 -5.99
C TRP A 17 -1.69 18.83 -7.36
N LYS A 18 -2.07 17.89 -8.20
CA LYS A 18 -2.97 18.05 -9.34
C LYS A 18 -4.37 18.43 -8.82
N SER A 19 -5.15 19.18 -9.60
CA SER A 19 -6.54 19.52 -9.24
C SER A 19 -7.38 18.25 -9.03
N GLU A 20 -8.51 18.32 -8.30
CA GLU A 20 -9.43 17.17 -8.11
C GLU A 20 -9.81 16.48 -9.43
N GLN A 21 -10.02 17.26 -10.49
CA GLN A 21 -10.25 16.75 -11.84
C GLN A 21 -9.07 15.92 -12.36
N SER A 22 -7.86 16.32 -12.02
CA SER A 22 -6.64 15.66 -12.46
C SER A 22 -6.32 14.38 -11.64
N GLU A 23 -6.88 14.21 -10.44
CA GLU A 23 -6.85 12.92 -9.72
C GLU A 23 -7.78 11.88 -10.35
N LEU A 24 -9.02 12.26 -10.69
CA LEU A 24 -9.95 11.37 -11.43
C LEU A 24 -9.38 10.97 -12.79
N GLU A 25 -8.81 11.91 -13.55
CA GLU A 25 -8.16 11.61 -14.82
C GLU A 25 -7.03 10.58 -14.67
N THR A 26 -6.25 10.70 -13.59
CA THR A 26 -5.15 9.78 -13.29
C THR A 26 -5.69 8.38 -12.96
N LEU A 27 -6.77 8.30 -12.18
CA LEU A 27 -7.48 7.05 -11.88
C LEU A 27 -7.99 6.39 -13.17
N LEU A 28 -8.72 7.14 -14.02
CA LEU A 28 -9.29 6.62 -15.27
C LEU A 28 -8.20 6.19 -16.26
N LYS A 29 -7.07 6.92 -16.31
CA LYS A 29 -5.92 6.54 -17.14
C LYS A 29 -5.30 5.22 -16.66
N THR A 30 -5.20 5.03 -15.34
CA THR A 30 -4.68 3.79 -14.75
C THR A 30 -5.63 2.62 -15.01
N LEU A 31 -6.95 2.83 -14.86
CA LEU A 31 -7.96 1.85 -15.23
C LEU A 31 -7.83 1.42 -16.70
N LYS A 32 -7.76 2.38 -17.64
CA LYS A 32 -7.60 2.08 -19.08
C LYS A 32 -6.31 1.33 -19.42
N LYS A 33 -5.25 1.47 -18.61
CA LYS A 33 -3.99 0.76 -18.81
C LYS A 33 -4.15 -0.75 -18.58
N PHE A 34 -4.93 -1.14 -17.57
CA PHE A 34 -5.15 -2.55 -17.23
C PHE A 34 -6.40 -3.13 -17.92
N HIS A 35 -7.46 -2.34 -18.01
CA HIS A 35 -8.75 -2.71 -18.58
C HIS A 35 -9.22 -1.68 -19.60
N SER A 36 -8.78 -1.85 -20.85
CA SER A 36 -9.09 -0.90 -21.93
C SER A 36 -10.56 -0.83 -22.32
N LYS A 37 -11.35 -1.86 -21.96
CA LYS A 37 -12.79 -1.99 -22.28
C LYS A 37 -13.70 -1.76 -21.07
N ASP A 38 -13.14 -1.46 -19.90
CA ASP A 38 -13.91 -1.29 -18.68
C ASP A 38 -14.76 -0.02 -18.70
N ASN A 39 -15.84 -0.04 -17.92
CA ASN A 39 -16.81 1.04 -17.89
C ASN A 39 -16.28 2.25 -17.11
N THR A 40 -15.61 3.17 -17.81
CA THR A 40 -15.11 4.43 -17.23
C THR A 40 -16.24 5.36 -16.80
N GLU A 41 -17.42 5.24 -17.38
CA GLU A 41 -18.59 6.05 -17.01
C GLU A 41 -19.11 5.64 -15.63
N LEU A 42 -19.09 4.34 -15.30
CA LEU A 42 -19.43 3.84 -13.97
C LEU A 42 -18.56 4.47 -12.88
N VAL A 43 -17.24 4.49 -13.09
CA VAL A 43 -16.27 5.07 -12.14
C VAL A 43 -16.44 6.59 -12.03
N SER A 44 -16.67 7.26 -13.16
CA SER A 44 -16.92 8.71 -13.18
C SER A 44 -18.21 9.07 -12.44
N LYS A 45 -19.29 8.30 -12.65
CA LYS A 45 -20.56 8.46 -11.93
C LYS A 45 -20.38 8.23 -10.43
N ALA A 46 -19.62 7.19 -10.05
CA ALA A 46 -19.33 6.89 -8.64
C ALA A 46 -18.56 8.02 -7.96
N TYR A 47 -17.57 8.59 -8.66
CA TYR A 47 -16.83 9.76 -8.19
C TYR A 47 -17.73 10.98 -7.94
N GLU A 48 -18.60 11.32 -8.89
CA GLU A 48 -19.52 12.46 -8.75
C GLU A 48 -20.50 12.28 -7.60
N VAL A 49 -21.00 11.05 -7.39
CA VAL A 49 -21.86 10.73 -6.24
C VAL A 49 -21.08 10.84 -4.94
N ALA A 50 -19.89 10.23 -4.84
CA ALA A 50 -19.04 10.32 -3.66
C ALA A 50 -18.70 11.78 -3.32
N LYS A 51 -18.32 12.58 -4.32
CA LYS A 51 -18.02 14.00 -4.17
C LYS A 51 -19.20 14.79 -3.61
N ARG A 52 -20.40 14.52 -4.12
CA ARG A 52 -21.63 15.17 -3.64
C ARG A 52 -21.96 14.77 -2.21
N GLN A 53 -21.85 13.48 -1.88
CA GLN A 53 -22.19 12.97 -0.55
C GLN A 53 -21.22 13.48 0.52
N HIS A 54 -19.94 13.61 0.17
CA HIS A 54 -18.90 14.11 1.07
C HIS A 54 -18.68 15.64 0.96
N LEU A 55 -19.60 16.38 0.33
CA LEU A 55 -19.47 17.81 0.15
C LEU A 55 -19.46 18.55 1.50
N GLY A 56 -18.43 19.35 1.75
CA GLY A 56 -18.26 20.08 3.01
C GLY A 56 -17.64 19.25 4.14
N GLN A 57 -17.42 17.94 3.94
CA GLN A 57 -16.70 17.10 4.89
C GLN A 57 -15.19 17.25 4.68
N LYS A 58 -14.47 17.47 5.78
CA LYS A 58 -13.00 17.58 5.78
C LYS A 58 -12.36 16.45 6.58
N ARG A 59 -11.21 15.98 6.12
CA ARG A 59 -10.34 15.09 6.90
C ARG A 59 -9.62 15.87 7.98
N LEU A 60 -9.04 15.14 8.94
CA LEU A 60 -8.18 15.72 9.99
C LEU A 60 -6.93 16.41 9.43
N SER A 61 -6.51 16.07 8.22
CA SER A 61 -5.45 16.77 7.48
C SER A 61 -5.88 18.15 6.95
N GLY A 62 -7.18 18.48 7.02
CA GLY A 62 -7.77 19.71 6.46
C GLY A 62 -8.20 19.62 4.99
N LEU A 63 -7.92 18.49 4.32
CA LEU A 63 -8.33 18.23 2.94
C LEU A 63 -9.79 17.81 2.82
N ASP A 64 -10.36 18.01 1.64
CA ASP A 64 -11.70 17.53 1.32
C ASP A 64 -11.75 16.00 1.37
N TYR A 65 -12.82 15.47 1.95
CA TYR A 65 -12.91 14.04 2.24
C TYR A 65 -12.81 13.16 0.98
N ILE A 66 -13.26 13.68 -0.18
CA ILE A 66 -13.21 13.00 -1.47
C ILE A 66 -11.80 12.51 -1.88
N THR A 67 -10.75 13.17 -1.37
CA THR A 67 -9.36 12.76 -1.61
C THR A 67 -9.08 11.33 -1.09
N HIS A 68 -9.76 10.91 -0.02
CA HIS A 68 -9.59 9.57 0.55
C HIS A 68 -10.17 8.46 -0.35
N PRO A 69 -11.47 8.47 -0.71
CA PRO A 69 -12.01 7.47 -1.62
C PRO A 69 -11.28 7.41 -2.97
N VAL A 70 -10.83 8.56 -3.50
CA VAL A 70 -10.04 8.61 -4.74
C VAL A 70 -8.69 7.93 -4.58
N ALA A 71 -7.97 8.16 -3.48
CA ALA A 71 -6.71 7.49 -3.20
C ALA A 71 -6.89 5.97 -3.02
N VAL A 72 -7.96 5.53 -2.35
CA VAL A 72 -8.29 4.10 -2.18
C VAL A 72 -8.57 3.45 -3.53
N ALA A 73 -9.39 4.08 -4.38
CA ALA A 73 -9.65 3.61 -5.73
C ALA A 73 -8.37 3.59 -6.59
N THR A 74 -7.47 4.57 -6.43
CA THR A 74 -6.20 4.61 -7.16
C THR A 74 -5.30 3.44 -6.79
N ILE A 75 -5.18 3.10 -5.50
CA ILE A 75 -4.43 1.92 -5.04
C ILE A 75 -4.97 0.65 -5.70
N LEU A 76 -6.29 0.49 -5.78
CA LEU A 76 -6.92 -0.69 -6.40
C LEU A 76 -6.74 -0.70 -7.93
N ALA A 77 -6.76 0.46 -8.57
CA ALA A 77 -6.52 0.57 -10.00
C ALA A 77 -5.07 0.18 -10.36
N GLU A 78 -4.09 0.53 -9.52
CA GLU A 78 -2.69 0.14 -9.70
C GLU A 78 -2.47 -1.37 -9.61
N ILE A 79 -3.33 -2.09 -8.88
CA ILE A 79 -3.33 -3.55 -8.75
C ILE A 79 -4.13 -4.21 -9.89
N GLY A 80 -4.77 -3.41 -10.76
CA GLY A 80 -5.51 -3.88 -11.92
C GLY A 80 -6.93 -4.36 -11.61
N MET A 81 -7.60 -3.76 -10.62
CA MET A 81 -9.00 -4.07 -10.30
C MET A 81 -9.98 -3.50 -11.35
N SER A 82 -11.15 -4.13 -11.45
CA SER A 82 -12.21 -3.76 -12.41
C SER A 82 -12.99 -2.52 -12.01
N SER A 83 -13.71 -1.92 -12.97
CA SER A 83 -14.52 -0.73 -12.78
C SER A 83 -15.54 -0.83 -11.62
N GLU A 84 -16.14 -1.99 -11.37
CA GLU A 84 -17.11 -2.22 -10.29
C GLU A 84 -16.43 -2.13 -8.91
N THR A 85 -15.21 -2.66 -8.81
CA THR A 85 -14.41 -2.62 -7.57
C THR A 85 -13.95 -1.20 -7.29
N LEU A 86 -13.57 -0.45 -8.33
CA LEU A 86 -13.20 0.96 -8.20
C LEU A 86 -14.39 1.83 -7.82
N ALA A 87 -15.56 1.57 -8.41
CA ALA A 87 -16.80 2.25 -8.02
C ALA A 87 -17.16 1.96 -6.56
N ALA A 88 -17.06 0.71 -6.13
CA ALA A 88 -17.28 0.34 -4.72
C ALA A 88 -16.28 1.02 -3.79
N ALA A 89 -15.01 1.15 -4.19
CA ALA A 89 -13.99 1.86 -3.42
C ALA A 89 -14.25 3.37 -3.30
N LEU A 90 -14.78 4.00 -4.35
CA LEU A 90 -15.18 5.41 -4.30
C LEU A 90 -16.39 5.63 -3.37
N LEU A 91 -17.25 4.64 -3.24
CA LEU A 91 -18.51 4.71 -2.49
C LEU A 91 -18.44 4.07 -1.10
N HIS A 92 -17.32 3.46 -0.70
CA HIS A 92 -17.27 2.58 0.47
C HIS A 92 -17.69 3.24 1.79
N ASP A 93 -17.33 4.51 1.99
CA ASP A 93 -17.69 5.30 3.17
C ASP A 93 -19.01 6.06 3.02
N THR A 94 -19.61 6.10 1.82
CA THR A 94 -20.85 6.88 1.60
C THR A 94 -22.02 6.33 2.41
N VAL A 95 -22.11 5.01 2.60
CA VAL A 95 -23.20 4.38 3.36
C VAL A 95 -23.02 4.53 4.88
N GLU A 96 -21.77 4.69 5.35
CA GLU A 96 -21.48 4.84 6.78
C GLU A 96 -21.54 6.30 7.23
N ASP A 97 -20.89 7.19 6.47
CA ASP A 97 -20.70 8.59 6.86
C ASP A 97 -21.83 9.51 6.38
N THR A 98 -22.67 9.04 5.46
CA THR A 98 -23.71 9.87 4.83
C THR A 98 -25.07 9.19 4.86
N GLY A 99 -26.13 9.91 4.47
CA GLY A 99 -27.50 9.38 4.42
C GLY A 99 -27.78 8.47 3.22
N TYR A 100 -26.76 8.03 2.47
CA TYR A 100 -26.93 7.26 1.26
C TYR A 100 -27.26 5.79 1.57
N SER A 101 -28.45 5.33 1.16
CA SER A 101 -28.93 3.99 1.48
C SER A 101 -28.39 2.93 0.52
N ILE A 102 -28.26 1.69 1.00
CA ILE A 102 -27.86 0.54 0.16
C ILE A 102 -28.85 0.33 -0.99
N GLN A 103 -30.15 0.55 -0.76
CA GLN A 103 -31.18 0.45 -1.80
C GLN A 103 -30.94 1.47 -2.91
N LYS A 104 -30.60 2.72 -2.55
CA LYS A 104 -30.31 3.77 -3.53
C LYS A 104 -29.02 3.47 -4.31
N LEU A 105 -28.02 2.92 -3.62
CA LEU A 105 -26.77 2.48 -4.25
C LEU A 105 -26.99 1.35 -5.25
N GLU A 106 -27.86 0.39 -4.92
CA GLU A 106 -28.26 -0.71 -5.81
C GLU A 106 -29.03 -0.21 -7.05
N GLU A 107 -29.93 0.76 -6.88
CA GLU A 107 -30.62 1.40 -8.01
C GLU A 107 -29.65 2.16 -8.94
N ASP A 108 -28.69 2.88 -8.36
CA ASP A 108 -27.82 3.78 -9.12
C ASP A 108 -26.62 3.06 -9.77
N PHE A 109 -26.10 2.00 -9.15
CA PHE A 109 -24.86 1.31 -9.55
C PHE A 109 -25.00 -0.21 -9.73
N GLY A 110 -26.16 -0.77 -9.41
CA GLY A 110 -26.47 -2.18 -9.56
C GLY A 110 -26.15 -3.04 -8.32
N PRO A 111 -26.64 -4.31 -8.33
CA PRO A 111 -26.56 -5.21 -7.18
C PRO A 111 -25.14 -5.69 -6.87
N GLU A 112 -24.21 -5.58 -7.80
CA GLU A 112 -22.82 -5.96 -7.58
C GLU A 112 -22.08 -4.95 -6.72
N VAL A 113 -22.10 -3.66 -7.11
CA VAL A 113 -21.46 -2.58 -6.36
C VAL A 113 -22.11 -2.45 -4.97
N ALA A 114 -23.43 -2.58 -4.89
CA ALA A 114 -24.16 -2.58 -3.61
C ALA A 114 -23.69 -3.68 -2.65
N ARG A 115 -23.52 -4.91 -3.15
CA ARG A 115 -23.01 -6.02 -2.33
C ARG A 115 -21.58 -5.80 -1.87
N LEU A 116 -20.72 -5.20 -2.71
CA LEU A 116 -19.35 -4.88 -2.33
C LEU A 116 -19.31 -3.83 -1.21
N VAL A 117 -20.03 -2.73 -1.37
CA VAL A 117 -20.09 -1.64 -0.37
C VAL A 117 -20.70 -2.13 0.94
N ASP A 118 -21.84 -2.84 0.89
CA ASP A 118 -22.45 -3.45 2.07
C ASP A 118 -21.51 -4.44 2.78
N GLY A 119 -20.73 -5.21 2.01
CA GLY A 119 -19.70 -6.10 2.55
C GLY A 119 -18.61 -5.35 3.32
N VAL A 120 -18.12 -4.23 2.78
CA VAL A 120 -17.10 -3.39 3.43
C VAL A 120 -17.65 -2.77 4.71
N THR A 121 -18.82 -2.14 4.63
CA THR A 121 -19.50 -1.51 5.79
C THR A 121 -19.78 -2.51 6.92
N LYS A 122 -20.20 -3.73 6.60
CA LYS A 122 -20.42 -4.78 7.61
C LYS A 122 -19.11 -5.22 8.28
N LEU A 123 -18.02 -5.28 7.53
CA LEU A 123 -16.71 -5.61 8.09
C LEU A 123 -16.21 -4.55 9.07
N ASP A 124 -16.55 -3.28 8.87
CA ASP A 124 -16.19 -2.22 9.81
C ASP A 124 -16.96 -2.33 11.12
N LYS A 125 -18.27 -2.51 11.06
CA LYS A 125 -19.12 -2.69 12.26
C LYS A 125 -18.69 -3.87 13.14
N VAL A 126 -18.20 -4.95 12.52
CA VAL A 126 -17.72 -6.15 13.22
C VAL A 126 -16.46 -5.89 14.05
N LYS A 127 -15.61 -4.94 13.63
CA LYS A 127 -14.33 -4.63 14.31
C LYS A 127 -14.49 -3.77 15.54
N TYR A 128 -15.60 -3.03 15.66
CA TYR A 128 -15.85 -2.13 16.79
C TYR A 128 -16.31 -2.86 18.07
N GLY A 129 -16.43 -4.18 18.07
CA GLY A 129 -16.73 -4.98 19.29
C GLY A 129 -15.48 -5.42 20.05
N GLU A 130 -15.64 -5.85 21.31
CA GLU A 130 -14.61 -6.53 22.14
C GLU A 130 -14.27 -7.95 21.60
N ALA A 131 -14.24 -8.13 20.28
CA ALA A 131 -13.94 -9.39 19.65
C ALA A 131 -12.43 -9.66 19.69
N SER A 132 -12.04 -10.87 20.05
CA SER A 132 -10.64 -11.28 19.99
C SER A 132 -10.07 -11.14 18.58
N THR A 133 -8.77 -10.90 18.44
CA THR A 133 -8.06 -10.85 17.14
C THR A 133 -8.38 -12.08 16.27
N ALA A 134 -8.54 -13.26 16.89
CA ALA A 134 -8.92 -14.49 16.21
C ALA A 134 -10.35 -14.46 15.63
N GLU A 135 -11.29 -13.83 16.31
CA GLU A 135 -12.67 -13.67 15.84
C GLU A 135 -12.76 -12.67 14.69
N THR A 136 -12.04 -11.55 14.77
CA THR A 136 -11.93 -10.58 13.68
C THR A 136 -11.34 -11.22 12.43
N VAL A 137 -10.26 -12.00 12.57
CA VAL A 137 -9.68 -12.76 11.45
C VAL A 137 -10.68 -13.80 10.91
N ARG A 138 -11.39 -14.54 11.77
CA ARG A 138 -12.39 -15.52 11.33
C ARG A 138 -13.53 -14.87 10.54
N LYS A 139 -14.04 -13.72 10.99
CA LYS A 139 -15.10 -12.98 10.29
C LYS A 139 -14.62 -12.36 8.98
N MET A 140 -13.39 -11.86 8.93
CA MET A 140 -12.75 -11.46 7.67
C MET A 140 -12.65 -12.63 6.69
N VAL A 141 -12.26 -13.83 7.15
CA VAL A 141 -12.21 -15.05 6.33
C VAL A 141 -13.61 -15.45 5.83
N VAL A 142 -14.65 -15.30 6.65
CA VAL A 142 -16.05 -15.54 6.20
C VAL A 142 -16.48 -14.51 5.14
N ALA A 143 -16.05 -13.24 5.26
CA ALA A 143 -16.29 -12.25 4.22
C ALA A 143 -15.52 -12.57 2.93
N MET A 144 -14.27 -13.05 3.03
CA MET A 144 -13.48 -13.54 1.88
C MET A 144 -14.20 -14.67 1.13
N ALA A 145 -14.95 -15.53 1.83
CA ALA A 145 -15.66 -16.65 1.22
C ALA A 145 -16.80 -16.22 0.30
N LYS A 146 -17.33 -14.99 0.46
CA LYS A 146 -18.39 -14.45 -0.39
C LYS A 146 -17.84 -13.65 -1.57
N ASP A 147 -16.91 -12.73 -1.30
CA ASP A 147 -16.24 -11.95 -2.34
C ASP A 147 -14.89 -11.40 -1.82
N ILE A 148 -13.80 -11.82 -2.44
CA ILE A 148 -12.45 -11.38 -2.09
C ILE A 148 -12.23 -9.88 -2.30
N ARG A 149 -12.98 -9.25 -3.22
CA ARG A 149 -12.85 -7.82 -3.55
C ARG A 149 -13.20 -6.93 -2.37
N VAL A 150 -14.10 -7.37 -1.49
CA VAL A 150 -14.44 -6.67 -0.24
C VAL A 150 -13.19 -6.50 0.64
N LEU A 151 -12.37 -7.55 0.76
CA LEU A 151 -11.13 -7.49 1.54
C LEU A 151 -10.08 -6.61 0.86
N LEU A 152 -10.00 -6.63 -0.47
CA LEU A 152 -9.08 -5.77 -1.22
C LEU A 152 -9.41 -4.29 -1.01
N VAL A 153 -10.68 -3.92 -1.10
CA VAL A 153 -11.13 -2.55 -0.79
C VAL A 153 -10.74 -2.18 0.64
N LYS A 154 -10.94 -3.08 1.61
CA LYS A 154 -10.58 -2.82 3.00
C LYS A 154 -9.07 -2.71 3.25
N LEU A 155 -8.25 -3.48 2.53
CA LEU A 155 -6.79 -3.38 2.60
C LEU A 155 -6.31 -2.05 2.00
N ALA A 156 -6.88 -1.63 0.88
CA ALA A 156 -6.55 -0.36 0.24
C ALA A 156 -6.96 0.84 1.13
N ASP A 157 -8.15 0.79 1.73
CA ASP A 157 -8.60 1.76 2.74
C ASP A 157 -7.61 1.81 3.92
N ARG A 158 -7.29 0.64 4.51
CA ARG A 158 -6.33 0.59 5.61
C ARG A 158 -4.97 1.14 5.23
N LEU A 159 -4.46 0.84 4.03
CA LEU A 159 -3.19 1.37 3.54
C LEU A 159 -3.22 2.89 3.46
N HIS A 160 -4.25 3.47 2.86
CA HIS A 160 -4.35 4.92 2.76
C HIS A 160 -4.53 5.60 4.14
N ASN A 161 -5.27 4.97 5.05
CA ASN A 161 -5.38 5.42 6.44
C ASN A 161 -4.04 5.37 7.19
N MET A 162 -3.21 4.36 6.93
CA MET A 162 -1.85 4.29 7.50
C MET A 162 -0.90 5.32 6.87
N ARG A 163 -1.05 5.66 5.58
CA ARG A 163 -0.31 6.75 4.94
C ARG A 163 -0.63 8.13 5.51
N THR A 164 -1.81 8.28 6.12
CA THR A 164 -2.29 9.54 6.73
C THR A 164 -2.34 9.46 8.26
N LEU A 165 -1.60 8.51 8.86
CA LEU A 165 -1.63 8.23 10.30
C LEU A 165 -1.15 9.43 11.14
N GLU A 166 -0.20 10.22 10.62
CA GLU A 166 0.45 11.33 11.33
C GLU A 166 -0.53 12.42 11.82
N PHE A 167 -1.69 12.56 11.18
CA PHE A 167 -2.71 13.55 11.56
C PHE A 167 -3.59 13.11 12.73
N LEU A 168 -3.46 11.86 13.20
CA LEU A 168 -4.24 11.34 14.34
C LEU A 168 -3.55 11.62 15.69
N PRO A 169 -4.29 11.65 16.80
CA PRO A 169 -3.69 11.64 18.14
C PRO A 169 -2.88 10.35 18.39
N ALA A 170 -1.79 10.45 19.16
CA ALA A 170 -0.85 9.35 19.41
C ALA A 170 -1.52 8.03 19.84
N ALA A 171 -2.51 8.08 20.74
CA ALA A 171 -3.24 6.89 21.18
C ALA A 171 -3.97 6.17 20.01
N LYS A 172 -4.59 6.94 19.10
CA LYS A 172 -5.23 6.38 17.90
C LYS A 172 -4.20 5.89 16.88
N GLN A 173 -3.05 6.55 16.78
CA GLN A 173 -1.95 6.09 15.92
C GLN A 173 -1.46 4.70 16.36
N GLU A 174 -1.17 4.54 17.65
CA GLU A 174 -0.68 3.28 18.22
C GLU A 174 -1.72 2.15 18.03
N GLN A 175 -2.99 2.43 18.34
CA GLN A 175 -4.07 1.46 18.17
C GLN A 175 -4.19 0.99 16.71
N LYS A 176 -4.27 1.92 15.76
CA LYS A 176 -4.39 1.59 14.33
C LYS A 176 -3.15 0.88 13.79
N ALA A 177 -1.97 1.25 14.25
CA ALA A 177 -0.72 0.62 13.85
C ALA A 177 -0.62 -0.82 14.38
N ARG A 178 -1.02 -1.07 15.64
CA ARG A 178 -1.07 -2.43 16.22
C ARG A 178 -2.05 -3.32 15.46
N GLU A 179 -3.26 -2.81 15.22
CA GLU A 179 -4.29 -3.53 14.44
C GLU A 179 -3.78 -3.87 13.03
N THR A 180 -3.12 -2.91 12.37
CA THR A 180 -2.55 -3.10 11.04
C THR A 180 -1.52 -4.21 11.03
N LEU A 181 -0.63 -4.24 12.02
CA LEU A 181 0.44 -5.21 12.11
C LEU A 181 -0.05 -6.63 12.44
N GLU A 182 -1.03 -6.74 13.35
CA GLU A 182 -1.54 -8.04 13.81
C GLU A 182 -2.55 -8.66 12.85
N ILE A 183 -3.33 -7.84 12.15
CA ILE A 183 -4.46 -8.32 11.34
C ILE A 183 -4.18 -8.11 9.84
N PHE A 184 -3.96 -6.87 9.41
CA PHE A 184 -3.95 -6.54 7.99
C PHE A 184 -2.68 -6.95 7.25
N ALA A 185 -1.50 -6.80 7.86
CA ALA A 185 -0.25 -7.23 7.25
C ALA A 185 -0.21 -8.76 7.00
N PRO A 186 -0.60 -9.64 7.96
CA PRO A 186 -0.74 -11.07 7.70
C PRO A 186 -1.77 -11.41 6.62
N LEU A 187 -2.86 -10.65 6.51
CA LEU A 187 -3.85 -10.85 5.46
C LEU A 187 -3.32 -10.48 4.07
N ALA A 188 -2.65 -9.34 3.94
CA ALA A 188 -1.96 -8.96 2.71
C ALA A 188 -0.94 -10.03 2.28
N HIS A 189 -0.21 -10.61 3.24
CA HIS A 189 0.71 -11.71 2.98
C HIS A 189 0.00 -12.97 2.44
N ARG A 190 -1.13 -13.36 3.04
CA ARG A 190 -1.93 -14.52 2.58
C ARG A 190 -2.49 -14.34 1.17
N LEU A 191 -2.74 -13.11 0.76
CA LEU A 191 -3.19 -12.75 -0.59
C LEU A 191 -2.04 -12.60 -1.59
N GLY A 192 -0.78 -12.81 -1.18
CA GLY A 192 0.39 -12.59 -2.02
C GLY A 192 0.71 -11.12 -2.30
N MET A 193 0.04 -10.18 -1.63
CA MET A 193 0.17 -8.73 -1.82
C MET A 193 1.37 -8.18 -1.04
N ASN A 194 2.58 -8.64 -1.40
CA ASN A 194 3.79 -8.34 -0.66
C ASN A 194 4.14 -6.84 -0.61
N ALA A 195 3.86 -6.09 -1.68
CA ALA A 195 4.10 -4.64 -1.69
C ALA A 195 3.26 -3.91 -0.64
N ILE A 196 1.96 -4.20 -0.57
CA ILE A 196 1.05 -3.64 0.45
C ILE A 196 1.47 -4.11 1.84
N LYS A 197 1.77 -5.40 2.00
CA LYS A 197 2.23 -5.96 3.28
C LYS A 197 3.39 -5.14 3.84
N TRP A 198 4.45 -4.98 3.05
CA TRP A 198 5.66 -4.30 3.52
C TRP A 198 5.40 -2.83 3.83
N GLU A 199 4.57 -2.16 3.03
CA GLU A 199 4.22 -0.77 3.30
C GLU A 199 3.39 -0.63 4.58
N LEU A 200 2.40 -1.51 4.81
CA LEU A 200 1.64 -1.57 6.05
C LEU A 200 2.55 -1.84 7.26
N GLU A 201 3.51 -2.75 7.13
CA GLU A 201 4.49 -3.06 8.18
C GLU A 201 5.37 -1.85 8.53
N ASP A 202 5.94 -1.18 7.52
CA ASP A 202 6.79 0.00 7.73
C ASP A 202 6.01 1.17 8.33
N LEU A 203 4.77 1.42 7.87
CA LEU A 203 3.91 2.47 8.43
C LEU A 203 3.46 2.14 9.86
N SER A 204 3.16 0.86 10.15
CA SER A 204 2.83 0.41 11.50
C SER A 204 4.02 0.55 12.43
N PHE A 205 5.22 0.23 11.95
CA PHE A 205 6.45 0.39 12.71
C PHE A 205 6.71 1.85 13.08
N ALA A 206 6.53 2.77 12.13
CA ALA A 206 6.64 4.22 12.38
C ALA A 206 5.63 4.70 13.43
N GLY A 207 4.40 4.18 13.41
CA GLY A 207 3.35 4.54 14.39
C GLY A 207 3.54 3.94 15.79
N LEU A 208 4.07 2.72 15.90
CA LEU A 208 4.26 2.04 17.19
C LEU A 208 5.55 2.47 17.89
N TYR A 209 6.63 2.65 17.13
CA TYR A 209 7.97 2.88 17.67
C TYR A 209 8.70 4.02 16.94
N PRO A 210 8.20 5.27 17.03
CA PRO A 210 8.71 6.38 16.22
C PRO A 210 10.20 6.65 16.45
N LYS A 211 10.68 6.57 17.71
CA LYS A 211 12.11 6.78 18.02
C LYS A 211 13.02 5.75 17.35
N MET A 212 12.65 4.48 17.39
CA MET A 212 13.43 3.40 16.76
C MET A 212 13.33 3.48 15.24
N TYR A 213 12.17 3.88 14.70
CA TYR A 213 12.00 4.13 13.28
C TYR A 213 12.96 5.22 12.79
N ASP A 214 12.99 6.37 13.46
CA ASP A 214 13.87 7.50 13.11
C ASP A 214 15.35 7.11 13.21
N GLU A 215 15.74 6.33 14.23
CA GLU A 215 17.10 5.82 14.38
C GLU A 215 17.49 4.89 13.22
N ILE A 216 16.64 3.92 12.88
CA ILE A 216 16.88 3.01 11.75
C ILE A 216 16.95 3.79 10.43
N VAL A 217 16.04 4.75 10.21
CA VAL A 217 16.08 5.61 9.01
C VAL A 217 17.38 6.40 8.95
N HIS A 218 17.82 6.97 10.06
CA HIS A 218 19.07 7.72 10.13
C HIS A 218 20.28 6.82 9.80
N LEU A 219 20.38 5.68 10.45
CA LEU A 219 21.45 4.70 10.24
C LEU A 219 21.49 4.17 8.79
N VAL A 220 20.32 3.90 8.20
CA VAL A 220 20.20 3.47 6.80
C VAL A 220 20.59 4.62 5.85
N SER A 221 20.19 5.86 6.15
CA SER A 221 20.49 7.03 5.32
C SER A 221 21.98 7.38 5.29
N GLN A 222 22.69 7.24 6.42
CA GLN A 222 24.13 7.46 6.48
C GLN A 222 24.90 6.49 5.58
N ARG A 223 24.42 5.24 5.46
CA ARG A 223 25.02 4.20 4.62
C ARG A 223 24.49 4.19 3.18
N ALA A 224 23.43 4.93 2.88
CA ALA A 224 22.78 4.94 1.57
C ALA A 224 23.74 5.33 0.42
N PRO A 225 24.60 6.37 0.52
CA PRO A 225 25.47 6.74 -0.59
C PRO A 225 26.46 5.64 -0.97
N GLN A 226 27.02 4.93 0.02
CA GLN A 226 27.92 3.82 -0.24
C GLN A 226 27.15 2.63 -0.80
N ARG A 227 26.03 2.27 -0.17
CA ARG A 227 25.17 1.16 -0.61
C ARG A 227 24.65 1.36 -2.04
N ASP A 228 24.24 2.56 -2.41
CA ASP A 228 23.67 2.82 -3.73
C ASP A 228 24.77 2.77 -4.82
N ARG A 229 26.02 3.13 -4.48
CA ARG A 229 27.19 2.90 -5.35
C ARG A 229 27.46 1.40 -5.48
N ASP A 230 27.54 0.68 -4.36
CA ASP A 230 27.79 -0.76 -4.35
C ASP A 230 26.70 -1.52 -5.13
N ILE A 231 25.42 -1.14 -4.98
CA ILE A 231 24.30 -1.70 -5.74
C ILE A 231 24.47 -1.44 -7.23
N THR A 232 24.79 -0.20 -7.62
CA THR A 232 24.98 0.15 -9.03
C THR A 232 26.13 -0.66 -9.64
N GLU A 233 27.25 -0.74 -8.94
CA GLU A 233 28.43 -1.49 -9.38
C GLU A 233 28.13 -2.98 -9.52
N VAL A 234 27.46 -3.59 -8.53
CA VAL A 234 27.06 -5.00 -8.62
C VAL A 234 26.05 -5.20 -9.75
N ILE A 235 25.06 -4.32 -9.94
CA ILE A 235 24.11 -4.40 -11.05
C ILE A 235 24.84 -4.37 -12.40
N GLU A 236 25.82 -3.48 -12.58
CA GLU A 236 26.62 -3.42 -13.80
C GLU A 236 27.40 -4.71 -14.05
N PHE A 237 28.00 -5.30 -13.01
CA PHE A 237 28.68 -6.59 -13.12
C PHE A 237 27.74 -7.73 -13.48
N VAL A 238 26.61 -7.88 -12.77
CA VAL A 238 25.61 -8.92 -13.07
C VAL A 238 25.08 -8.73 -14.50
N GLN A 239 24.77 -7.50 -14.90
CA GLN A 239 24.25 -7.20 -16.24
C GLN A 239 25.24 -7.64 -17.32
N LYS A 240 26.54 -7.37 -17.12
CA LYS A 240 27.59 -7.78 -18.06
C LYS A 240 27.67 -9.29 -18.19
N ASP A 241 27.57 -10.03 -17.09
CA ASP A 241 27.64 -11.48 -17.09
C ASP A 241 26.42 -12.11 -17.77
N LEU A 242 25.23 -11.60 -17.46
CA LEU A 242 23.99 -12.08 -18.10
C LEU A 242 23.99 -11.79 -19.59
N ASN A 243 24.51 -10.62 -20.02
CA ASN A 243 24.69 -10.31 -21.44
C ASN A 243 25.67 -11.28 -22.11
N GLY A 244 26.77 -11.64 -21.43
CA GLY A 244 27.74 -12.63 -21.92
C GLY A 244 27.13 -14.03 -22.06
N ALA A 245 26.25 -14.41 -21.15
CA ALA A 245 25.46 -15.64 -21.19
C ALA A 245 24.26 -15.57 -22.16
N LYS A 246 24.04 -14.43 -22.84
CA LYS A 246 22.90 -14.15 -23.73
C LYS A 246 21.53 -14.26 -23.05
N ILE A 247 21.48 -13.97 -21.75
CA ILE A 247 20.25 -13.96 -20.94
C ILE A 247 19.70 -12.53 -20.92
N LYS A 248 18.44 -12.36 -21.33
CA LYS A 248 17.75 -11.07 -21.20
C LYS A 248 17.14 -10.95 -19.81
N ALA A 249 17.59 -9.97 -19.04
CA ALA A 249 17.10 -9.74 -17.69
C ALA A 249 16.95 -8.24 -17.39
N GLN A 250 15.99 -7.89 -16.54
CA GLN A 250 15.86 -6.56 -15.94
C GLN A 250 16.33 -6.61 -14.50
N LEU A 251 17.34 -5.80 -14.17
CA LEU A 251 17.92 -5.73 -12.84
C LEU A 251 17.44 -4.48 -12.11
N SER A 252 17.15 -4.63 -10.83
CA SER A 252 16.80 -3.51 -9.95
C SER A 252 17.31 -3.75 -8.54
N GLY A 253 17.73 -2.68 -7.86
CA GLY A 253 17.98 -2.72 -6.42
C GLY A 253 16.67 -2.94 -5.67
N ARG A 254 16.65 -3.86 -4.72
CA ARG A 254 15.53 -4.09 -3.81
C ARG A 254 15.86 -3.43 -2.46
N PRO A 255 15.29 -2.26 -2.15
CA PRO A 255 15.46 -1.68 -0.83
C PRO A 255 14.86 -2.62 0.22
N LYS A 256 15.53 -2.74 1.37
CA LYS A 256 14.96 -3.46 2.51
C LYS A 256 14.03 -2.57 3.30
N HIS A 257 12.92 -3.16 3.70
CA HIS A 257 11.91 -2.55 4.55
C HIS A 257 12.43 -2.41 5.98
N TYR A 258 12.17 -1.26 6.60
CA TYR A 258 12.69 -0.90 7.92
C TYR A 258 12.17 -1.85 9.00
N TYR A 259 10.90 -2.26 8.90
CA TYR A 259 10.32 -3.22 9.83
C TYR A 259 11.02 -4.60 9.76
N SER A 260 11.43 -5.04 8.57
CA SER A 260 12.19 -6.29 8.42
C SER A 260 13.59 -6.19 9.05
N VAL A 261 14.21 -5.01 9.02
CA VAL A 261 15.49 -4.73 9.71
C VAL A 261 15.28 -4.80 11.22
N TYR A 262 14.25 -4.13 11.72
CA TYR A 262 13.86 -4.15 13.13
C TYR A 262 13.59 -5.56 13.65
N GLN A 263 12.78 -6.36 12.93
CA GLN A 263 12.51 -7.75 13.31
C GLN A 263 13.80 -8.57 13.39
N LYS A 264 14.74 -8.39 12.45
CA LYS A 264 16.04 -9.08 12.49
C LYS A 264 16.90 -8.66 13.68
N MET A 265 16.88 -7.37 14.06
CA MET A 265 17.60 -6.87 15.23
C MET A 265 17.05 -7.49 16.53
N ILE A 266 15.73 -7.48 16.73
CA ILE A 266 15.12 -8.02 17.95
C ILE A 266 15.23 -9.54 18.03
N VAL A 267 14.91 -10.26 16.95
CA VAL A 267 14.85 -11.72 16.98
C VAL A 267 16.24 -12.35 17.06
N ARG A 268 17.29 -11.69 16.55
CA ARG A 268 18.65 -12.24 16.52
C ARG A 268 19.62 -11.59 17.50
N GLY A 269 19.21 -10.54 18.22
CA GLY A 269 20.06 -9.82 19.19
C GLY A 269 21.36 -9.29 18.58
N ARG A 270 21.36 -8.98 17.28
CA ARG A 270 22.56 -8.53 16.55
C ARG A 270 22.67 -7.02 16.52
N ASP A 271 23.89 -6.52 16.66
CA ASP A 271 24.21 -5.11 16.46
C ASP A 271 23.95 -4.68 15.01
N PHE A 272 23.50 -3.44 14.81
CA PHE A 272 23.22 -2.87 13.48
C PHE A 272 24.44 -2.94 12.53
N ASN A 273 25.66 -2.98 13.09
CA ASN A 273 26.91 -3.14 12.34
C ASN A 273 27.08 -4.53 11.71
N GLU A 274 26.42 -5.56 12.23
CA GLU A 274 26.47 -6.92 11.69
C GLU A 274 25.45 -7.19 10.59
N ILE A 275 24.59 -6.21 10.28
CA ILE A 275 23.62 -6.29 9.18
C ILE A 275 24.35 -5.96 7.87
N TYR A 276 25.24 -6.86 7.44
CA TYR A 276 25.82 -6.89 6.08
C TYR A 276 24.75 -7.11 5.00
N ASP A 277 23.58 -7.57 5.43
CA ASP A 277 22.45 -7.95 4.60
C ASP A 277 21.61 -6.71 4.26
N LEU A 278 22.19 -5.61 3.79
CA LEU A 278 21.45 -4.39 3.36
C LEU A 278 21.30 -4.28 1.83
N ILE A 279 22.05 -5.09 1.08
CA ILE A 279 22.08 -5.08 -0.38
C ILE A 279 21.24 -6.25 -0.89
N GLY A 280 20.17 -5.95 -1.62
CA GLY A 280 19.36 -6.94 -2.33
C GLY A 280 19.19 -6.53 -3.77
N ILE A 281 19.37 -7.47 -4.70
CA ILE A 281 19.14 -7.24 -6.14
C ILE A 281 18.01 -8.14 -6.60
N ARG A 282 17.11 -7.59 -7.40
CA ARG A 282 16.03 -8.32 -8.07
C ARG A 282 16.38 -8.43 -9.54
N ILE A 283 16.31 -9.65 -10.05
CA ILE A 283 16.53 -9.98 -11.45
C ILE A 283 15.22 -10.55 -11.99
N LEU A 284 14.66 -9.89 -13.00
CA LEU A 284 13.44 -10.32 -13.68
C LEU A 284 13.82 -10.88 -15.04
N VAL A 285 13.41 -12.12 -15.30
CA VAL A 285 13.63 -12.84 -16.56
C VAL A 285 12.29 -13.38 -17.08
N GLU A 286 12.23 -13.71 -18.37
CA GLU A 286 10.98 -14.13 -19.02
C GLU A 286 10.58 -15.57 -18.64
N ASP A 287 11.56 -16.48 -18.57
CA ASP A 287 11.31 -17.92 -18.42
C ASP A 287 12.02 -18.55 -17.22
N VAL A 288 11.45 -19.67 -16.73
CA VAL A 288 12.02 -20.47 -15.62
C VAL A 288 13.43 -20.99 -15.94
N ARG A 289 13.70 -21.31 -17.22
CA ARG A 289 15.03 -21.73 -17.66
C ARG A 289 16.07 -20.64 -17.42
N ASP A 290 15.71 -19.40 -17.74
CA ASP A 290 16.57 -18.24 -17.56
C ASP A 290 16.77 -17.91 -16.07
N CYS A 291 15.81 -18.23 -15.19
CA CYS A 291 16.02 -18.14 -13.74
C CYS A 291 17.18 -19.03 -13.28
N TYR A 292 17.20 -20.29 -13.71
CA TYR A 292 18.29 -21.22 -13.35
C TYR A 292 19.61 -20.87 -14.02
N ALA A 293 19.57 -20.41 -15.28
CA ALA A 293 20.77 -19.95 -15.98
C ALA A 293 21.38 -18.69 -15.30
N THR A 294 20.52 -17.76 -14.86
CA THR A 294 20.90 -16.59 -14.06
C THR A 294 21.54 -17.02 -12.76
N LEU A 295 20.92 -17.96 -12.02
CA LEU A 295 21.45 -18.48 -10.76
C LEU A 295 22.86 -19.08 -10.94
N GLY A 296 23.04 -19.91 -11.97
CA GLY A 296 24.35 -20.50 -12.28
C GLY A 296 25.40 -19.46 -12.64
N THR A 297 25.02 -18.43 -13.41
CA THR A 297 25.90 -17.31 -13.78
C THR A 297 26.37 -16.52 -12.54
N ILE A 298 25.46 -16.28 -11.60
CA ILE A 298 25.77 -15.59 -10.33
C ILE A 298 26.71 -16.44 -9.47
N HIS A 299 26.41 -17.73 -9.28
CA HIS A 299 27.23 -18.63 -8.47
C HIS A 299 28.62 -18.88 -9.06
N ALA A 300 28.79 -18.70 -10.38
CA ALA A 300 30.11 -18.77 -11.01
C ALA A 300 31.01 -17.58 -10.63
N ARG A 301 30.43 -16.41 -10.32
CA ARG A 301 31.16 -15.22 -9.90
C ARG A 301 31.31 -15.11 -8.38
N TRP A 302 30.24 -15.38 -7.65
CA TRP A 302 30.20 -15.23 -6.20
C TRP A 302 29.93 -16.55 -5.52
N ASN A 303 30.72 -16.86 -4.50
CA ASN A 303 30.49 -18.03 -3.69
C ASN A 303 29.18 -17.87 -2.90
N PRO A 304 28.25 -18.84 -2.99
CA PRO A 304 27.01 -18.83 -2.24
C PRO A 304 27.19 -19.05 -0.74
#